data_AF-A0A447PNN1-F1
#
_entry.id   AF-A0A447PNN1-F1
#
_cell.length_a   1.000
_cell.length_b   1.000
_cell.length_c   1.000
_cell.angle_alpha   90.00
_cell.angle_beta   90.00
_cell.angle_gamma   90.00
#
_symmetry.space_group_name_H-M   'P 1'
#
loop_
_entity.id
_entity.type
_entity.pdbx_description
1 polymer ?
#
loop_
_entity_poly.entity_id
_entity_poly.type
_entity_poly.pdbx_seq_one_letter_code
_entity_poly.pdbx_strand_id
1 'polypeptide(L)'
;MLLLALWLHKQGANNQKQVTHAVILAHGYATASSIANVANRLLKNTIFESFDMPLDVTPEAIAQQVMRYLEGHPLASGLMILVDMGSLKAIHRHFDRALSTPVTIINNVSTSMALYVGERILQGILLKRSPAISPGCAGRVSALLAESNKPRAILTTCATGIGVATNLCALLSASIPQALEIDVVACDYAMLASNKTQEPVFMRYDVLAIVGTLDPHIASVPWISLDSLISGEGNHYLMRLFGSLTTPEQVAEINNLLLKNFSLRRVIESVTILDTSKSSTTLSSFCCAMSIWRALPSRMKERWRSMCILVA
;
A
#
# COMPACT_ATOMS: atom_id res chain seq x y z
N MET A 1 19.83 -32.84 23.19
CA MET A 1 18.87 -32.33 22.17
C MET A 1 17.81 -31.43 22.77
N LEU A 2 17.04 -31.85 23.79
CA LEU A 2 15.97 -31.01 24.36
C LEU A 2 16.45 -29.71 25.03
N LEU A 3 17.57 -29.75 25.76
CA LEU A 3 18.19 -28.56 26.37
C LEU A 3 18.78 -27.60 25.34
N LEU A 4 19.33 -28.14 24.24
CA LEU A 4 19.82 -27.34 23.12
C LEU A 4 18.66 -26.68 22.36
N ALA A 5 17.56 -27.42 22.17
CA ALA A 5 16.33 -26.90 21.56
C ALA A 5 15.67 -25.83 22.44
N LEU A 6 15.61 -26.03 23.77
CA LEU A 6 15.12 -25.02 24.72
C LEU A 6 16.03 -23.79 24.77
N TRP A 7 17.35 -23.97 24.67
CA TRP A 7 18.31 -22.87 24.61
C TRP A 7 18.20 -22.09 23.29
N LEU A 8 18.07 -22.77 22.16
CA LEU A 8 17.80 -22.17 20.84
C LEU A 8 16.42 -21.51 20.78
N HIS A 9 15.41 -22.08 21.44
CA HIS A 9 14.08 -21.49 21.52
C HIS A 9 14.08 -20.27 22.45
N LYS A 10 14.84 -20.29 23.55
CA LYS A 10 15.04 -19.11 24.43
C LYS A 10 15.85 -18.01 23.73
N GLN A 11 16.76 -18.36 22.82
CA GLN A 11 17.45 -17.40 21.95
C GLN A 11 16.57 -16.91 20.79
N GLY A 12 15.71 -17.76 20.22
CA GLY A 12 14.77 -17.40 19.15
C GLY A 12 13.54 -16.65 19.63
N ALA A 13 13.15 -16.81 20.90
CA ALA A 13 12.01 -16.16 21.53
C ALA A 13 12.38 -14.86 22.27
N ASN A 14 13.65 -14.46 22.30
CA ASN A 14 14.06 -13.21 22.92
C ASN A 14 15.01 -12.42 22.02
N ASN A 15 14.51 -11.28 21.53
CA ASN A 15 15.17 -10.29 20.69
C ASN A 15 15.58 -10.75 19.27
N GLN A 16 14.62 -10.72 18.34
CA GLN A 16 14.96 -10.03 17.10
C GLN A 16 15.39 -8.62 17.50
N LYS A 17 16.70 -8.35 17.53
CA LYS A 17 17.21 -7.00 17.71
C LYS A 17 16.50 -6.15 16.67
N GLN A 18 15.60 -5.29 17.14
CA GLN A 18 14.94 -4.28 16.34
C GLN A 18 16.04 -3.32 15.90
N VAL A 19 16.68 -3.60 14.77
CA VAL A 19 17.74 -2.76 14.20
C VAL A 19 17.06 -1.52 13.67
N THR A 20 17.02 -0.49 14.52
CA THR A 20 16.64 0.85 14.12
C THR A 20 17.85 1.46 13.46
N HIS A 21 17.76 1.72 12.15
CA HIS A 21 18.81 2.45 11.46
C HIS A 21 18.70 3.93 11.82
N ALA A 22 19.84 4.54 12.16
CA ALA A 22 19.90 5.96 12.45
C ALA A 22 20.89 6.62 11.48
N VAL A 23 20.47 7.73 10.89
CA VAL A 23 21.30 8.51 9.97
C VAL A 23 21.38 9.95 10.44
N ILE A 24 22.54 10.58 10.26
CA ILE A 24 22.76 12.00 10.52
C ILE A 24 22.97 12.71 9.18
N LEU A 25 22.19 13.75 8.93
CA LEU A 25 22.27 14.61 7.75
C LEU A 25 22.62 16.02 8.21
N ALA A 26 23.64 16.63 7.60
CA ALA A 26 23.98 18.01 7.92
C ALA A 26 24.62 18.72 6.73
N HIS A 27 24.48 20.04 6.69
CA HIS A 27 25.16 20.89 5.73
C HIS A 27 26.66 20.96 6.04
N GLY A 28 27.45 21.18 5.00
CA GLY A 28 28.90 21.25 5.06
C GLY A 28 29.56 19.92 4.68
N TYR A 29 30.89 19.91 4.72
CA TYR A 29 31.68 18.78 4.20
C TYR A 29 31.96 17.67 5.22
N ALA A 30 31.76 17.93 6.51
CA ALA A 30 32.16 16.99 7.58
C ALA A 30 31.33 17.12 8.87
N THR A 31 30.22 17.85 8.84
CA THR A 31 29.42 18.11 10.05
C THR A 31 28.72 16.83 10.52
N ALA A 32 28.05 16.13 9.61
CA ALA A 32 27.35 14.88 9.90
C ALA A 32 28.36 13.79 10.28
N SER A 33 29.41 13.64 9.46
CA SER A 33 30.46 12.64 9.71
C SER A 33 31.18 12.85 11.03
N SER A 34 31.47 14.11 11.40
CA SER A 34 32.11 14.42 12.69
C SER A 34 31.23 14.03 13.88
N ILE A 35 29.93 14.39 13.83
CA ILE A 35 28.98 14.04 14.88
C ILE A 35 28.82 12.52 15.00
N ALA A 36 28.62 11.82 13.87
CA ALA A 36 28.44 10.37 13.86
C ALA A 36 29.67 9.64 14.39
N ASN A 37 30.87 10.03 13.97
CA ASN A 37 32.12 9.44 14.45
C ASN A 37 32.29 9.61 15.97
N VAL A 38 32.04 10.80 16.51
CA VAL A 38 32.13 11.03 17.96
C VAL A 38 31.07 10.23 18.72
N ALA A 39 29.81 10.25 18.25
CA ALA A 39 28.72 9.53 18.90
C ALA A 39 28.95 8.02 18.93
N ASN A 40 29.30 7.42 17.78
CA ASN A 40 29.56 5.99 17.66
C ASN A 40 30.74 5.54 18.54
N ARG A 41 31.82 6.34 18.62
CA ARG A 41 32.97 6.04 19.48
C ARG A 41 32.60 6.06 20.97
N LEU A 42 31.86 7.08 21.41
CA LEU A 42 31.46 7.21 22.80
C LEU A 42 30.45 6.14 23.22
N LEU A 43 29.53 5.77 22.32
CA LEU A 43 28.56 4.69 22.53
C LEU A 43 29.16 3.29 22.32
N LYS A 44 30.42 3.21 21.85
CA LYS A 44 31.14 1.96 21.54
C LYS A 44 30.36 1.04 20.60
N ASN A 45 29.58 1.62 19.69
CA ASN A 45 28.74 0.90 18.74
C ASN A 45 28.51 1.76 17.49
N THR A 46 28.43 1.12 16.33
CA THR A 46 28.15 1.78 15.04
C THR A 46 26.65 1.91 14.86
N ILE A 47 26.08 3.00 15.39
CA ILE A 47 24.64 3.26 15.39
C ILE A 47 24.25 4.22 14.26
N PHE A 48 25.08 5.24 14.04
CA PHE A 48 24.81 6.31 13.08
C PHE A 48 25.63 6.17 11.80
N GLU A 49 24.93 6.18 10.67
CA GLU A 49 25.51 6.51 9.36
C GLU A 49 25.42 8.03 9.13
N SER A 50 26.31 8.61 8.32
CA SER A 50 26.36 10.06 8.09
C SER A 50 26.34 10.42 6.62
N PHE A 51 25.56 11.44 6.27
CA PHE A 51 25.58 12.06 4.94
C PHE A 51 25.79 13.57 5.08
N ASP A 52 26.93 14.02 4.59
CA ASP A 52 27.28 15.43 4.52
C ASP A 52 26.73 16.04 3.23
N MET A 53 26.13 17.22 3.33
CA MET A 53 25.57 17.98 2.20
C MET A 53 26.39 19.25 1.95
N PRO A 54 27.40 19.18 1.07
CA PRO A 54 28.04 20.37 0.52
C PRO A 54 27.02 21.36 -0.05
N LEU A 55 27.37 22.65 -0.09
CA LEU A 55 26.44 23.72 -0.48
C LEU A 55 26.00 23.66 -1.95
N ASP A 56 26.75 22.96 -2.79
CA ASP A 56 26.49 22.70 -4.20
C ASP A 56 25.61 21.44 -4.43
N VAL A 57 25.28 20.70 -3.36
CA VAL A 57 24.46 19.49 -3.42
C VAL A 57 23.03 19.79 -3.00
N THR A 58 22.06 19.27 -3.76
CA THR A 58 20.64 19.45 -3.44
C THR A 58 20.11 18.42 -2.44
N PRO A 59 19.04 18.73 -1.69
CA PRO A 59 18.40 17.78 -0.78
C PRO A 59 17.95 16.49 -1.48
N GLU A 60 17.49 16.57 -2.72
CA GLU A 60 17.07 15.41 -3.54
C GLU A 60 18.23 14.43 -3.73
N ALA A 61 19.43 14.93 -4.03
CA ALA A 61 20.61 14.10 -4.21
C ALA A 61 21.01 13.38 -2.91
N ILE A 62 20.89 14.06 -1.76
CA ILE A 62 21.10 13.43 -0.44
C ILE A 62 20.02 12.39 -0.15
N ALA A 63 18.75 12.67 -0.47
CA ALA A 63 17.67 11.72 -0.30
C ALA A 63 17.93 10.42 -1.09
N GLN A 64 18.42 10.52 -2.33
CA GLN A 64 18.80 9.36 -3.14
C GLN A 64 20.00 8.58 -2.55
N GLN A 65 20.97 9.27 -1.92
CA GLN A 65 22.05 8.59 -1.21
C GLN A 65 21.53 7.79 -0.02
N VAL A 66 20.64 8.40 0.77
CA VAL A 66 19.98 7.73 1.89
C VAL A 66 19.19 6.52 1.40
N MET A 67 18.39 6.65 0.34
CA MET A 67 17.61 5.53 -0.21
C MET A 67 18.50 4.37 -0.68
N ARG A 68 19.58 4.65 -1.41
CA ARG A 68 20.56 3.61 -1.81
C ARG A 68 21.21 2.91 -0.62
N TYR A 69 21.51 3.66 0.45
CA TYR A 69 21.99 3.05 1.68
C TYR A 69 20.95 2.09 2.27
N LEU A 70 19.67 2.49 2.30
CA LEU A 70 18.59 1.67 2.85
C LEU A 70 18.29 0.40 2.04
N GLU A 71 18.53 0.39 0.72
CA GLU A 71 18.40 -0.81 -0.12
C GLU A 71 19.31 -1.96 0.35
N GLY A 72 20.52 -1.64 0.82
CA GLY A 72 21.48 -2.61 1.36
C GLY A 72 21.26 -2.99 2.82
N HIS A 73 20.37 -2.30 3.53
CA HIS A 73 20.23 -2.39 4.98
C HIS A 73 18.76 -2.58 5.38
N PRO A 74 18.30 -3.83 5.61
CA PRO A 74 16.91 -4.12 5.97
C PRO A 74 16.46 -3.32 7.19
N LEU A 75 15.41 -2.51 6.99
CA LEU A 75 14.79 -1.65 8.00
C LEU A 75 13.84 -2.46 8.88
N ALA A 76 14.38 -3.18 9.86
CA ALA A 76 13.58 -4.11 10.68
C ALA A 76 12.58 -3.41 11.61
N SER A 77 12.84 -2.18 12.07
CA SER A 77 12.01 -1.55 13.12
C SER A 77 11.75 -0.05 13.00
N GLY A 78 12.46 0.68 12.14
CA GLY A 78 12.33 2.14 12.04
C GLY A 78 13.56 2.80 11.41
N LEU A 79 13.37 3.99 10.83
CA LEU A 79 14.45 4.89 10.44
C LEU A 79 14.41 6.16 11.30
N MET A 80 15.52 6.49 11.96
CA MET A 80 15.72 7.77 12.63
C MET A 80 16.64 8.65 11.79
N ILE A 81 16.18 9.86 11.47
CA ILE A 81 16.95 10.85 10.70
C ILE A 81 17.19 12.04 11.61
N LEU A 82 18.45 12.34 11.91
CA LEU A 82 18.83 13.52 12.67
C LEU A 82 19.34 14.57 11.69
N VAL A 83 18.77 15.77 11.72
CA VAL A 83 19.10 16.84 10.76
C VAL A 83 19.56 18.11 11.49
N ASP A 84 20.43 18.90 10.86
CA ASP A 84 20.85 20.19 11.40
C ASP A 84 19.76 21.26 11.26
N MET A 85 19.39 21.63 10.03
CA MET A 85 18.55 22.77 9.72
C MET A 85 18.00 22.73 8.28
N GLY A 86 17.28 23.79 7.89
CA GLY A 86 16.94 24.06 6.49
C GLY A 86 15.99 23.05 5.84
N SER A 87 16.22 22.81 4.55
CA SER A 87 15.44 21.93 3.68
C SER A 87 15.48 20.46 4.11
N LEU A 88 16.54 20.04 4.80
CA LEU A 88 16.69 18.67 5.31
C LEU A 88 15.59 18.27 6.30
N LYS A 89 14.92 19.24 6.95
CA LYS A 89 13.74 18.97 7.81
C LYS A 89 12.62 18.26 7.06
N ALA A 90 12.51 18.47 5.76
CA ALA A 90 11.49 17.89 4.88
C ALA A 90 12.08 16.84 3.92
N ILE A 91 13.27 16.30 4.21
CA ILE A 91 13.97 15.35 3.33
C ILE A 91 13.12 14.14 2.93
N HIS A 92 12.20 13.72 3.81
CA HIS A 92 11.28 12.61 3.56
C HIS A 92 10.39 12.79 2.32
N ARG A 93 10.14 14.03 1.90
CA ARG A 93 9.34 14.32 0.69
C ARG A 93 10.05 13.93 -0.59
N HIS A 94 11.38 13.85 -0.55
CA HIS A 94 12.23 13.47 -1.69
C HIS A 94 12.53 11.97 -1.73
N PHE A 95 11.99 11.18 -0.79
CA PHE A 95 12.05 9.73 -0.89
C PHE A 95 11.03 9.27 -1.92
N ASP A 96 11.52 8.60 -2.97
CA ASP A 96 10.68 7.94 -3.96
C ASP A 96 9.75 6.97 -3.23
N ARG A 97 8.43 7.23 -3.31
CA ARG A 97 7.38 6.55 -2.54
C ARG A 97 7.56 5.03 -2.51
N ALA A 98 8.13 4.50 -1.42
CA ALA A 98 8.08 3.09 -1.02
C ALA A 98 8.68 2.79 0.36
N LEU A 99 8.82 3.76 1.28
CA LEU A 99 9.27 3.42 2.65
C LEU A 99 8.08 2.85 3.44
N SER A 100 8.03 1.53 3.55
CA SER A 100 7.08 0.79 4.38
C SER A 100 7.34 0.96 5.89
N THR A 101 8.49 1.55 6.22
CA THR A 101 9.02 1.71 7.57
C THR A 101 8.72 3.11 8.12
N PRO A 102 8.32 3.25 9.39
CA PRO A 102 8.14 4.57 10.00
C PRO A 102 9.46 5.35 10.04
N VAL A 103 9.41 6.61 9.59
CA VAL A 103 10.54 7.53 9.61
C VAL A 103 10.32 8.60 10.68
N THR A 104 11.28 8.77 11.58
CA THR A 104 11.28 9.83 12.59
C THR A 104 12.37 10.83 12.29
N ILE A 105 12.01 12.09 12.06
CA ILE A 105 12.98 13.17 11.85
C ILE A 105 13.17 13.97 13.14
N ILE A 106 14.42 14.14 13.57
CA ILE A 106 14.82 14.94 14.73
C ILE A 106 15.64 16.12 14.24
N ASN A 107 15.14 17.32 14.48
CA ASN A 107 15.79 18.56 14.06
C ASN A 107 16.86 19.03 15.05
N ASN A 108 17.72 19.93 14.58
CA ASN A 108 18.68 20.66 15.39
C ASN A 108 19.75 19.75 16.02
N VAL A 109 20.28 18.81 15.22
CA VAL A 109 21.26 17.81 15.66
C VAL A 109 22.50 18.45 16.26
N SER A 110 22.95 17.86 17.36
CA SER A 110 24.21 18.12 18.02
C SER A 110 24.81 16.80 18.47
N THR A 111 26.09 16.77 18.83
CA THR A 111 26.71 15.58 19.43
C THR A 111 25.96 15.09 20.66
N SER A 112 25.49 16.00 21.51
CA SER A 112 24.68 15.63 22.68
C SER A 112 23.35 14.98 22.30
N MET A 113 22.67 15.48 21.26
CA MET A 113 21.44 14.88 20.76
C MET A 113 21.69 13.50 20.15
N ALA A 114 22.76 13.34 19.36
CA ALA A 114 23.13 12.05 18.79
C ALA A 114 23.44 11.01 19.87
N LEU A 115 24.15 11.39 20.94
CA LEU A 115 24.39 10.51 22.09
C LEU A 115 23.10 10.09 22.78
N TYR A 116 22.21 11.05 23.05
CA TYR A 116 20.92 10.78 23.68
C TYR A 116 20.08 9.81 22.85
N VAL A 117 19.95 10.05 21.54
CA VAL A 117 19.19 9.17 20.64
C VAL A 117 19.83 7.80 20.54
N GLY A 118 21.16 7.74 20.40
CA GLY A 118 21.90 6.47 20.29
C GLY A 118 21.75 5.61 21.54
N GLU A 119 21.80 6.19 22.74
CA GLU A 119 21.54 5.47 23.99
C GLU A 119 20.13 4.86 24.03
N ARG A 120 19.11 5.60 23.57
CA ARG A 120 17.73 5.10 23.49
C ARG A 120 17.58 3.94 22.50
N ILE A 121 18.25 4.02 21.35
CA ILE A 121 18.29 2.94 20.36
C ILE A 121 18.91 1.68 21.00
N LEU A 122 20.03 1.82 21.71
CA LEU A 122 20.68 0.69 22.40
C LEU A 122 19.80 0.07 23.48
N GLN A 123 18.97 0.86 24.15
CA GLN A 123 18.00 0.39 25.16
C GLN A 123 16.77 -0.28 24.54
N GLY A 124 16.62 -0.30 23.20
CA GLY A 124 15.44 -0.85 22.53
C GLY A 124 14.17 -0.03 22.76
N ILE A 125 14.31 1.19 23.27
CA ILE A 125 13.19 2.14 23.40
C ILE A 125 12.98 2.72 22.01
N LEU A 126 12.25 1.97 21.18
CA LEU A 126 11.63 2.54 19.99
C LEU A 126 10.83 3.76 20.45
N LEU A 127 11.01 4.90 19.80
CA LEU A 127 10.11 6.05 19.93
C LEU A 127 8.74 5.73 19.31
N LYS A 128 8.20 4.54 19.59
CA LYS A 128 6.82 4.19 19.35
C LYS A 128 5.98 5.09 20.26
N ARG A 129 5.47 6.16 19.63
CA ARG A 129 4.22 6.81 20.03
C ARG A 129 4.28 7.65 21.31
N SER A 130 5.38 8.39 21.54
CA SER A 130 5.34 9.51 22.48
C SER A 130 5.90 10.79 21.83
N PRO A 131 5.17 11.92 21.88
CA PRO A 131 5.76 13.24 21.69
C PRO A 131 6.61 13.68 22.89
N ALA A 132 6.81 12.80 23.87
CA ALA A 132 7.45 13.10 25.14
C ALA A 132 8.88 12.55 25.16
N ILE A 133 9.75 13.17 24.37
CA ILE A 133 11.13 13.33 24.82
C ILE A 133 11.04 14.28 26.02
N SER A 134 11.52 13.81 27.17
CA SER A 134 11.41 14.42 28.50
C SER A 134 11.43 15.97 28.54
N PRO A 135 10.73 16.61 29.51
CA PRO A 135 10.57 18.06 29.63
C PRO A 135 11.86 18.90 29.78
N GLY A 136 13.05 18.28 29.84
CA GLY A 136 14.35 18.96 29.75
C GLY A 136 14.78 19.36 28.31
N CYS A 137 14.10 18.85 27.27
CA CYS A 137 14.36 19.15 25.86
C CYS A 137 13.17 19.83 25.16
N ALA A 138 12.30 20.49 25.92
CA ALA A 138 10.97 20.98 25.51
C ALA A 138 10.93 22.12 24.45
N GLY A 139 11.97 22.29 23.63
CA GLY A 139 11.96 23.30 22.57
C GLY A 139 12.70 22.95 21.28
N ARG A 140 13.28 21.75 21.14
CA ARG A 140 14.19 21.45 20.01
C ARG A 140 13.84 20.22 19.18
N VAL A 141 12.89 19.39 19.62
CA VAL A 141 12.53 18.18 18.88
C VAL A 141 11.14 18.35 18.27
N SER A 142 11.11 18.86 17.04
CA SER A 142 9.95 18.62 16.18
C SER A 142 10.14 17.21 15.61
N ALA A 143 9.62 16.21 16.33
CA ALA A 143 9.49 14.87 15.80
C ALA A 143 8.37 14.91 14.76
N LEU A 144 8.74 15.11 13.50
CA LEU A 144 7.85 14.78 12.41
C LEU A 144 7.91 13.26 12.29
N LEU A 145 6.88 12.60 12.82
CA LEU A 145 6.56 11.24 12.38
C LEU A 145 6.07 11.41 10.95
N ALA A 146 6.93 11.15 9.97
CA ALA A 146 6.42 10.92 8.64
C ALA A 146 5.71 9.58 8.74
N GLU A 147 4.38 9.62 8.96
CA GLU A 147 3.53 8.48 8.68
C GLU A 147 3.91 8.02 7.28
N SER A 148 4.18 6.71 7.18
CA SER A 148 4.84 6.10 6.03
C SER A 148 4.37 6.74 4.74
N ASN A 149 5.30 7.19 3.88
CA ASN A 149 5.00 7.81 2.58
C ASN A 149 4.52 6.74 1.58
N LYS A 150 3.76 5.76 2.07
CA LYS A 150 3.13 4.72 1.27
C LYS A 150 2.11 5.41 0.37
N PRO A 151 2.03 5.02 -0.91
CA PRO A 151 0.91 5.43 -1.74
C PRO A 151 -0.39 5.04 -1.04
N ARG A 152 -1.36 5.96 -1.08
CA ARG A 152 -2.69 5.70 -0.51
C ARG A 152 -3.41 4.73 -1.43
N ALA A 153 -4.08 3.74 -0.87
CA ALA A 153 -4.86 2.80 -1.67
C ALA A 153 -6.24 2.51 -1.10
N ILE A 154 -7.16 2.21 -2.01
CA ILE A 154 -8.44 1.58 -1.73
C ILE A 154 -8.38 0.15 -2.25
N LEU A 155 -8.65 -0.81 -1.37
CA LEU A 155 -8.65 -2.22 -1.76
C LEU A 155 -10.04 -2.61 -2.26
N THR A 156 -10.09 -3.38 -3.33
CA THR A 156 -11.34 -3.96 -3.83
C THR A 156 -11.34 -5.47 -3.65
N THR A 157 -12.45 -6.00 -3.15
CA THR A 157 -12.60 -7.44 -2.89
C THR A 157 -13.96 -7.94 -3.33
N CYS A 158 -14.03 -9.16 -3.85
CA CYS A 158 -15.27 -9.79 -4.25
C CYS A 158 -15.30 -11.25 -3.79
N ALA A 159 -16.48 -11.70 -3.34
CA ALA A 159 -16.71 -13.07 -2.90
C ALA A 159 -16.47 -14.12 -3.99
N THR A 160 -16.71 -13.74 -5.26
CA THR A 160 -16.65 -14.63 -6.42
C THR A 160 -15.25 -14.73 -7.05
N GLY A 161 -14.24 -14.12 -6.40
CA GLY A 161 -12.84 -14.20 -6.80
C GLY A 161 -12.30 -12.92 -7.44
N ILE A 162 -10.99 -12.95 -7.73
CA ILE A 162 -10.22 -11.76 -8.10
C ILE A 162 -10.69 -11.08 -9.39
N GLY A 163 -11.25 -11.82 -10.35
CA GLY A 163 -11.68 -11.27 -11.65
C GLY A 163 -12.79 -10.22 -11.53
N VAL A 164 -13.76 -10.46 -10.64
CA VAL A 164 -14.82 -9.46 -10.37
C VAL A 164 -14.28 -8.30 -9.54
N ALA A 165 -13.34 -8.57 -8.63
CA ALA A 165 -12.64 -7.51 -7.89
C ALA A 165 -11.82 -6.59 -8.80
N THR A 166 -11.26 -7.10 -9.91
CA THR A 166 -10.55 -6.31 -10.93
C THR A 166 -11.50 -5.41 -11.71
N ASN A 167 -12.70 -5.88 -12.05
CA ASN A 167 -13.71 -5.03 -12.67
C ASN A 167 -14.16 -3.89 -11.73
N LEU A 168 -14.32 -4.21 -10.44
CA LEU A 168 -14.60 -3.22 -9.40
C LEU A 168 -13.48 -2.18 -9.29
N CYS A 169 -12.24 -2.66 -9.31
CA CYS A 169 -11.05 -1.83 -9.30
C CYS A 169 -11.06 -0.83 -10.46
N ALA A 170 -11.27 -1.32 -11.69
CA ALA A 170 -11.29 -0.47 -12.88
C ALA A 170 -12.40 0.61 -12.82
N LEU A 171 -13.56 0.26 -12.28
CA LEU A 171 -14.67 1.19 -12.08
C LEU A 171 -14.32 2.30 -11.09
N LEU A 172 -13.82 1.91 -9.91
CA LEU A 172 -13.42 2.85 -8.86
C LEU A 172 -12.27 3.74 -9.34
N SER A 173 -11.25 3.18 -10.00
CA SER A 173 -10.14 3.94 -10.58
C SER A 173 -10.61 4.97 -11.60
N ALA A 174 -11.64 4.66 -12.40
CA ALA A 174 -12.19 5.59 -13.39
C ALA A 174 -13.04 6.71 -12.77
N SER A 175 -13.51 6.53 -11.54
CA SER A 175 -14.35 7.50 -10.84
C SER A 175 -13.59 8.37 -9.83
N ILE A 176 -12.39 7.94 -9.41
CA ILE A 176 -11.54 8.70 -8.49
C ILE A 176 -10.62 9.62 -9.30
N PRO A 177 -10.64 10.95 -9.08
CA PRO A 177 -9.75 11.89 -9.74
C PRO A 177 -8.27 11.57 -9.49
N GLN A 178 -7.46 11.58 -10.55
CA GLN A 178 -6.01 11.34 -10.46
C GLN A 178 -5.28 12.33 -9.55
N ALA A 179 -5.81 13.56 -9.40
CA ALA A 179 -5.26 14.58 -8.51
C ALA A 179 -5.21 14.16 -7.02
N LEU A 180 -5.99 13.13 -6.62
CA LEU A 180 -5.97 12.61 -5.26
C LEU A 180 -4.84 11.62 -5.01
N GLU A 181 -4.16 11.12 -6.06
CA GLU A 181 -3.05 10.15 -5.96
C GLU A 181 -3.40 8.93 -5.09
N ILE A 182 -4.59 8.35 -5.35
CA ILE A 182 -5.08 7.16 -4.65
C ILE A 182 -5.12 6.01 -5.64
N ASP A 183 -4.39 4.94 -5.32
CA ASP A 183 -4.38 3.71 -6.08
C ASP A 183 -5.61 2.86 -5.71
N VAL A 184 -6.16 2.14 -6.67
CA VAL A 184 -7.18 1.12 -6.40
C VAL A 184 -6.56 -0.22 -6.71
N VAL A 185 -6.66 -1.16 -5.77
CA VAL A 185 -5.97 -2.46 -5.86
C VAL A 185 -6.96 -3.59 -5.63
N ALA A 186 -7.10 -4.47 -6.60
CA ALA A 186 -7.89 -5.69 -6.45
C ALA A 186 -7.15 -6.72 -5.59
N CYS A 187 -7.84 -7.26 -4.59
CA CYS A 187 -7.33 -8.28 -3.68
C CYS A 187 -8.30 -9.45 -3.59
N ASP A 188 -7.74 -10.63 -3.31
CA ASP A 188 -8.53 -11.82 -3.04
C ASP A 188 -9.16 -11.75 -1.64
N TYR A 189 -10.47 -11.99 -1.56
CA TYR A 189 -11.20 -12.00 -0.29
C TYR A 189 -10.62 -13.02 0.71
N ALA A 190 -10.33 -14.24 0.26
CA ALA A 190 -9.87 -15.31 1.13
C ALA A 190 -8.50 -14.98 1.74
N MET A 191 -7.61 -14.34 0.97
CA MET A 191 -6.30 -13.89 1.47
C MET A 191 -6.45 -12.76 2.48
N LEU A 192 -7.28 -11.75 2.19
CA LEU A 192 -7.54 -10.66 3.13
C LEU A 192 -8.23 -11.15 4.43
N ALA A 193 -9.17 -12.08 4.34
CA ALA A 193 -9.89 -12.60 5.50
C ALA A 193 -8.99 -13.49 6.39
N SER A 194 -8.09 -14.27 5.79
CA SER A 194 -7.17 -15.16 6.50
C SER A 194 -5.99 -14.44 7.12
N ASN A 195 -5.24 -13.68 6.31
CA ASN A 195 -3.98 -13.05 6.71
C ASN A 195 -4.18 -11.65 7.28
N LYS A 196 -5.33 -11.00 7.03
CA LYS A 196 -5.68 -9.68 7.57
C LYS A 196 -4.57 -8.66 7.31
N THR A 197 -4.08 -7.99 8.35
CA THR A 197 -3.03 -6.97 8.27
C THR A 197 -1.65 -7.52 7.91
N GLN A 198 -1.47 -8.85 7.84
CA GLN A 198 -0.22 -9.48 7.41
C GLN A 198 -0.10 -9.59 5.89
N GLU A 199 -1.15 -9.27 5.13
CA GLU A 199 -1.08 -9.26 3.67
C GLU A 199 -0.04 -8.23 3.18
N PRO A 200 0.79 -8.55 2.16
CA PRO A 200 1.83 -7.67 1.63
C PRO A 200 1.32 -6.29 1.20
N VAL A 201 0.04 -6.19 0.84
CA VAL A 201 -0.61 -4.94 0.45
C VAL A 201 -0.57 -3.89 1.55
N PHE A 202 -0.71 -4.29 2.82
CA PHE A 202 -0.64 -3.37 3.98
C PHE A 202 0.79 -2.91 4.28
N MET A 203 1.80 -3.64 3.81
CA MET A 203 3.19 -3.21 3.87
C MET A 203 3.51 -2.17 2.80
N ARG A 204 2.90 -2.30 1.61
CA ARG A 204 3.17 -1.44 0.44
C ARG A 204 2.33 -0.17 0.40
N TYR A 205 1.08 -0.23 0.86
CA TYR A 205 0.11 0.86 0.74
C TYR A 205 -0.37 1.36 2.11
N ASP A 206 -0.73 2.63 2.16
CA ASP A 206 -1.56 3.17 3.24
C ASP A 206 -3.03 2.95 2.84
N VAL A 207 -3.64 1.91 3.43
CA VAL A 207 -4.97 1.46 3.02
C VAL A 207 -6.04 2.30 3.68
N LEU A 208 -6.69 3.16 2.90
CA LEU A 208 -7.74 4.07 3.36
C LEU A 208 -9.06 3.33 3.64
N ALA A 209 -9.39 2.36 2.78
CA ALA A 209 -10.65 1.62 2.85
C ALA A 209 -10.59 0.30 2.09
N ILE A 210 -11.52 -0.59 2.43
CA ILE A 210 -11.81 -1.81 1.67
C ILE A 210 -13.22 -1.70 1.12
N VAL A 211 -13.39 -1.87 -0.19
CA VAL A 211 -14.68 -1.88 -0.87
C VAL A 211 -14.96 -3.27 -1.40
N GLY A 212 -16.11 -3.83 -1.11
CA GLY A 212 -16.44 -5.15 -1.65
C GLY A 212 -17.84 -5.65 -1.32
N THR A 213 -18.11 -6.88 -1.77
CA THR A 213 -19.40 -7.55 -1.53
C THR A 213 -19.47 -8.20 -0.15
N LEU A 214 -18.31 -8.56 0.43
CA LEU A 214 -18.21 -9.16 1.76
C LEU A 214 -17.15 -8.41 2.58
N ASP A 215 -17.40 -8.32 3.89
CA ASP A 215 -16.48 -7.73 4.86
C ASP A 215 -15.39 -8.75 5.24
N PRO A 216 -14.09 -8.46 5.04
CA PRO A 216 -12.99 -9.30 5.53
C PRO A 216 -12.72 -9.13 7.04
N HIS A 217 -13.46 -8.26 7.73
CA HIS A 217 -13.42 -8.02 9.18
C HIS A 217 -12.02 -7.60 9.69
N ILE A 218 -11.44 -6.59 9.05
CA ILE A 218 -10.15 -6.00 9.43
C ILE A 218 -10.40 -4.75 10.27
N ALA A 219 -10.28 -4.87 11.60
CA ALA A 219 -10.64 -3.81 12.55
C ALA A 219 -9.91 -2.45 12.36
N SER A 220 -8.72 -2.46 11.76
CA SER A 220 -7.92 -1.25 11.56
C SER A 220 -8.31 -0.45 10.31
N VAL A 221 -9.17 -0.97 9.43
CA VAL A 221 -9.50 -0.35 8.14
C VAL A 221 -11.02 -0.33 7.93
N PRO A 222 -11.61 0.80 7.53
CA PRO A 222 -13.04 0.86 7.28
C PRO A 222 -13.42 0.01 6.05
N TRP A 223 -14.48 -0.78 6.19
CA TRP A 223 -15.08 -1.52 5.10
C TRP A 223 -16.36 -0.82 4.60
N ILE A 224 -16.52 -0.78 3.28
CA ILE A 224 -17.69 -0.23 2.60
C ILE A 224 -18.27 -1.31 1.70
N SER A 225 -19.55 -1.60 1.88
CA SER A 225 -20.26 -2.51 0.99
C SER A 225 -20.43 -1.88 -0.39
N LEU A 226 -20.31 -2.70 -1.43
CA LEU A 226 -20.57 -2.25 -2.80
C LEU A 226 -21.99 -1.70 -2.97
N ASP A 227 -22.98 -2.33 -2.33
CA ASP A 227 -24.38 -1.90 -2.42
C ASP A 227 -24.58 -0.49 -1.86
N SER A 228 -23.92 -0.18 -0.73
CA SER A 228 -23.93 1.17 -0.14
C SER A 228 -23.26 2.22 -1.04
N LEU A 229 -22.26 1.82 -1.81
CA LEU A 229 -21.59 2.72 -2.75
C LEU A 229 -22.47 3.06 -3.96
N ILE A 230 -23.26 2.08 -4.45
CA ILE A 230 -24.11 2.23 -5.64
C ILE A 230 -25.45 2.89 -5.30
N SER A 231 -25.97 2.74 -4.08
CA SER A 231 -27.28 3.26 -3.67
C SER A 231 -27.33 4.78 -3.47
N GLY A 232 -26.20 5.48 -3.54
CA GLY A 232 -26.12 6.94 -3.30
C GLY A 232 -26.10 7.34 -1.82
N GLU A 233 -26.43 6.43 -0.90
CA GLU A 233 -26.21 6.59 0.55
C GLU A 233 -24.71 6.59 0.92
N GLY A 234 -23.87 6.13 -0.01
CA GLY A 234 -22.41 6.13 0.07
C GLY A 234 -21.78 7.50 0.25
N ASN A 235 -22.49 8.61 0.02
CA ASN A 235 -21.93 9.95 0.17
C ASN A 235 -21.40 10.22 1.59
N HIS A 236 -22.06 9.70 2.63
CA HIS A 236 -21.57 9.82 4.01
C HIS A 236 -20.27 9.03 4.23
N TYR A 237 -20.13 7.85 3.62
CA TYR A 237 -18.92 7.04 3.68
C TYR A 237 -17.78 7.65 2.86
N LEU A 238 -18.08 8.14 1.66
CA LEU A 238 -17.13 8.88 0.83
C LEU A 238 -16.68 10.16 1.53
N MET A 239 -17.57 10.88 2.21
CA MET A 239 -17.19 12.03 3.03
C MET A 239 -16.31 11.64 4.21
N ARG A 240 -16.54 10.48 4.82
CA ARG A 240 -15.67 9.97 5.87
C ARG A 240 -14.29 9.55 5.35
N LEU A 241 -14.21 9.03 4.13
CA LEU A 241 -12.95 8.59 3.52
C LEU A 241 -12.13 9.73 2.93
N PHE A 242 -12.80 10.63 2.21
CA PHE A 242 -12.18 11.67 1.41
C PHE A 242 -12.28 13.06 2.04
N GLY A 243 -13.11 13.26 3.07
CA GLY A 243 -13.32 14.59 3.67
C GLY A 243 -12.09 15.18 4.37
N SER A 244 -11.12 14.34 4.76
CA SER A 244 -9.81 14.81 5.24
C SER A 244 -8.83 15.12 4.11
N LEU A 245 -9.15 14.71 2.88
CA LEU A 245 -8.27 14.76 1.71
C LEU A 245 -8.71 15.81 0.67
N THR A 246 -9.98 16.21 0.68
CA THR A 246 -10.60 16.99 -0.40
C THR A 246 -11.87 17.71 0.11
N THR A 247 -12.39 18.68 -0.67
CA THR A 247 -13.54 19.48 -0.26
C THR A 247 -14.87 18.71 -0.42
N PRO A 248 -15.93 19.09 0.32
CA PRO A 248 -17.26 18.46 0.17
C PRO A 248 -17.80 18.45 -1.26
N GLU A 249 -17.52 19.50 -2.04
CA GLU A 249 -17.93 19.62 -3.43
C GLU A 249 -17.21 18.60 -4.32
N GLN A 250 -15.91 18.40 -4.09
CA GLN A 250 -15.12 17.42 -4.82
C GLN A 250 -15.55 15.99 -4.49
N VAL A 251 -15.97 15.72 -3.24
CA VAL A 251 -16.51 14.40 -2.89
C VAL A 251 -17.89 14.15 -3.50
N ALA A 252 -18.73 15.19 -3.58
CA ALA A 252 -19.98 15.09 -4.32
C ALA A 252 -19.73 14.79 -5.82
N GLU A 253 -18.70 15.38 -6.41
CA GLU A 253 -18.30 15.07 -7.80
C GLU A 253 -17.82 13.62 -7.95
N ILE A 254 -16.99 13.11 -7.02
CA ILE A 254 -16.57 11.71 -7.01
C ILE A 254 -17.78 10.78 -6.93
N ASN A 255 -18.74 11.09 -6.05
CA ASN A 255 -19.96 10.31 -5.91
C ASN A 255 -20.79 10.32 -7.21
N ASN A 256 -20.94 11.48 -7.86
CA ASN A 256 -21.63 11.58 -9.14
C ASN A 256 -20.91 10.78 -10.24
N LEU A 257 -19.57 10.84 -10.29
CA LEU A 257 -18.77 10.06 -11.24
C LEU A 257 -18.88 8.56 -10.99
N LEU A 258 -18.92 8.12 -9.72
CA LEU A 258 -19.20 6.74 -9.34
C LEU A 258 -20.57 6.31 -9.87
N LEU A 259 -21.63 7.01 -9.49
CA LEU A 259 -23.00 6.69 -9.90
C LEU A 259 -23.14 6.66 -11.44
N LYS A 260 -22.52 7.62 -12.13
CA LYS A 260 -22.51 7.69 -13.60
C LYS A 260 -21.78 6.49 -14.21
N ASN A 261 -20.58 6.15 -13.74
CA ASN A 261 -19.80 5.05 -14.29
C ASN A 261 -20.43 3.68 -14.01
N PHE A 262 -21.01 3.48 -12.82
CA PHE A 262 -21.77 2.28 -12.49
C PHE A 262 -23.02 2.15 -13.37
N SER A 263 -23.76 3.24 -13.58
CA SER A 263 -24.95 3.25 -14.43
C SER A 263 -24.60 2.98 -15.90
N LEU A 264 -23.57 3.64 -16.44
CA LEU A 264 -23.13 3.45 -17.83
C LEU A 264 -22.63 2.03 -18.08
N ARG A 265 -21.85 1.44 -17.16
CA ARG A 265 -21.41 0.04 -17.32
C ARG A 265 -22.57 -0.94 -17.30
N ARG A 266 -23.56 -0.75 -16.42
CA ARG A 266 -24.75 -1.60 -16.37
C ARG A 266 -25.55 -1.52 -17.68
N VAL A 267 -25.63 -0.33 -18.28
CA VAL A 267 -26.23 -0.15 -19.60
C VAL A 267 -25.40 -0.86 -20.68
N ILE A 268 -24.08 -0.67 -20.72
CA ILE A 268 -23.21 -1.33 -21.70
C ILE A 268 -23.27 -2.85 -21.57
N GLU A 269 -23.27 -3.40 -20.36
CA GLU A 269 -23.43 -4.83 -20.07
C GLU A 269 -24.81 -5.34 -20.50
N SER A 270 -25.88 -4.60 -20.20
CA SER A 270 -27.23 -4.96 -20.66
C SER A 270 -27.35 -4.95 -22.19
N VAL A 271 -26.70 -3.99 -22.86
CA VAL A 271 -26.67 -3.88 -24.32
C VAL A 271 -25.79 -4.97 -24.91
N THR A 272 -24.65 -5.33 -24.33
CA THR A 272 -23.80 -6.43 -24.81
C THR A 272 -24.39 -7.82 -24.53
N ILE A 273 -25.25 -7.97 -23.51
CA ILE A 273 -26.08 -9.18 -23.32
C ILE A 273 -27.18 -9.25 -24.39
N LEU A 274 -27.71 -8.10 -24.83
CA LEU A 274 -28.69 -8.00 -25.92
C LEU A 274 -28.05 -7.98 -27.32
N ASP A 275 -26.73 -7.75 -27.41
CA ASP A 275 -25.96 -7.78 -28.65
C ASP A 275 -25.71 -9.24 -29.05
N THR A 276 -26.76 -9.81 -29.61
CA THR A 276 -26.89 -11.14 -30.21
C THR A 276 -25.96 -11.37 -31.42
N SER A 277 -25.00 -10.48 -31.68
CA SER A 277 -23.99 -10.64 -32.73
C SER A 277 -23.02 -11.81 -32.48
N LYS A 278 -22.92 -12.33 -31.25
CA LYS A 278 -22.26 -13.63 -30.96
C LYS A 278 -23.21 -14.84 -30.89
N SER A 279 -24.51 -14.65 -30.70
CA SER A 279 -25.50 -15.74 -30.75
C SER A 279 -25.97 -16.04 -32.17
N SER A 280 -25.80 -15.10 -33.12
CA SER A 280 -26.14 -15.29 -34.53
C SER A 280 -25.25 -16.32 -35.22
N THR A 281 -23.97 -16.42 -34.86
CA THR A 281 -23.07 -17.43 -35.44
C THR A 281 -23.50 -18.83 -35.01
N THR A 282 -23.81 -19.02 -33.72
CA THR A 282 -24.25 -20.32 -33.19
C THR A 282 -25.63 -20.73 -33.70
N LEU A 283 -26.60 -19.80 -33.80
CA LEU A 283 -27.91 -20.08 -34.39
C LEU A 283 -27.85 -20.31 -35.91
N SER A 284 -27.00 -19.57 -36.64
CA SER A 284 -26.79 -19.78 -38.07
C SER A 284 -26.14 -21.14 -38.36
N SER A 285 -25.12 -21.52 -37.58
CA SER A 285 -24.49 -22.85 -37.66
C SER A 285 -25.49 -23.97 -37.33
N PHE A 286 -26.37 -23.77 -36.36
CA PHE A 286 -27.40 -24.75 -35.99
C PHE A 286 -28.50 -24.88 -37.08
N CYS A 287 -28.96 -23.76 -37.64
CA CYS A 287 -29.91 -23.76 -38.75
C CYS A 287 -29.31 -24.37 -40.03
N CYS A 288 -28.03 -24.13 -40.31
CA CYS A 288 -27.30 -24.72 -41.44
C CYS A 288 -27.11 -26.24 -41.26
N ALA A 289 -26.77 -26.70 -40.06
CA ALA A 289 -26.70 -28.13 -39.75
C ALA A 289 -28.08 -28.82 -39.90
N MET A 290 -29.17 -28.12 -39.52
CA MET A 290 -30.53 -28.65 -39.60
C MET A 290 -31.08 -28.73 -41.02
N SER A 291 -30.72 -27.77 -41.89
CA SER A 291 -31.08 -27.80 -43.32
C SER A 291 -30.30 -28.88 -44.08
N ILE A 292 -29.02 -29.08 -43.75
CA ILE A 292 -28.21 -30.19 -44.29
C ILE A 292 -28.79 -31.54 -43.84
N TRP A 293 -29.20 -31.70 -42.57
CA TRP A 293 -29.86 -32.92 -42.09
C TRP A 293 -31.17 -33.23 -42.83
N ARG A 294 -31.98 -32.22 -43.15
CA ARG A 294 -33.23 -32.40 -43.90
C ARG A 294 -32.99 -32.90 -45.34
N ALA A 295 -31.89 -32.48 -45.97
CA ALA A 295 -31.53 -32.84 -47.35
C ALA A 295 -30.84 -34.21 -47.51
N LEU A 296 -30.46 -34.88 -46.42
CA LEU A 296 -29.76 -36.17 -46.47
C LEU A 296 -30.71 -37.37 -46.74
N PRO A 297 -30.33 -38.31 -47.63
CA PRO A 297 -31.06 -39.56 -47.85
C PRO A 297 -31.17 -40.41 -46.59
N SER A 298 -32.26 -41.17 -46.43
CA SER A 298 -32.62 -41.92 -45.22
C SER A 298 -31.50 -42.82 -44.67
N ARG A 299 -30.66 -43.41 -45.55
CA ARG A 299 -29.53 -44.27 -45.19
C ARG A 299 -28.35 -43.55 -44.52
N MET A 300 -28.20 -42.23 -44.68
CA MET A 300 -27.12 -41.46 -44.04
C MET A 300 -27.53 -40.80 -42.72
N LYS A 301 -28.85 -40.70 -42.44
CA LYS A 301 -29.35 -40.10 -41.20
C LYS A 301 -29.02 -40.91 -39.94
N GLU A 302 -28.86 -42.23 -40.08
CA GLU A 302 -28.46 -43.11 -38.96
C GLU A 302 -26.98 -42.94 -38.57
N ARG A 303 -26.06 -42.75 -39.53
CA ARG A 303 -24.64 -42.48 -39.23
C ARG A 303 -24.43 -41.12 -38.56
N TRP A 304 -25.26 -40.12 -38.90
CA TRP A 304 -25.25 -38.82 -38.24
C TRP A 304 -25.72 -38.87 -36.78
N ARG A 305 -26.70 -39.72 -36.45
CA ARG A 305 -27.15 -39.92 -35.06
C ARG A 305 -26.06 -40.49 -34.16
N SER A 306 -25.26 -41.45 -34.66
CA SER A 306 -24.16 -42.03 -33.89
C SER A 306 -22.99 -41.07 -33.67
N MET A 307 -22.80 -40.07 -34.54
CA MET A 307 -21.71 -39.11 -34.43
C MET A 307 -22.01 -37.94 -33.47
N CYS A 308 -23.29 -37.58 -33.29
CA CYS A 308 -23.70 -36.53 -32.35
C CYS A 308 -23.76 -36.99 -30.88
N ILE A 309 -23.88 -38.29 -30.60
CA ILE A 309 -23.89 -38.83 -29.23
C ILE A 309 -22.48 -38.83 -28.60
N LEU A 310 -21.42 -38.70 -29.40
CA LEU A 310 -20.03 -38.68 -28.93
C LEU A 310 -19.52 -37.28 -28.51
N VAL A 311 -20.33 -36.23 -28.62
CA VAL A 311 -19.93 -34.84 -28.32
C VAL A 311 -20.93 -34.14 -27.37
N ALA A 312 -21.66 -34.91 -26.55
CA ALA A 312 -22.44 -34.39 -25.44
C ALA A 312 -21.71 -34.60 -24.11
#